data_AF-A0A1D1XEJ2-F1
#
_entry.id   AF-A0A1D1XEJ2-F1
#
_cell.length_a   1.000
_cell.length_b   1.000
_cell.length_c   1.000
_cell.angle_alpha   90.00
_cell.angle_beta   90.00
_cell.angle_gamma   90.00
#
_symmetry.space_group_name_H-M   'P 1'
#
loop_
_entity.id
_entity.type
_entity.pdbx_description
1 polymer ?
#
loop_
_entity_poly.entity_id
_entity_poly.type
_entity_poly.pdbx_seq_one_letter_code
_entity_poly.pdbx_strand_id
1 'polypeptide(L)'
;RERERERMLCFLPLPRRAWPAVLLALLVGAAWAGADDLPSAPERTVHEVLRAHGLPIGLLPRGVTEFRIDGEGRFEARLEGACNARFENEVHYDANVTGTLSYGQIGAVSGISAQELFLWFPVKGIRVDVPSSGLIYFDVGVVYKQFSLSLFETPPECTADPPAHAHLGRRGRDFSLAVHHQSESGKLRHKRDQEDAQRTAIL
;
A
#
# COMPACT_ATOMS: atom_id res chain seq x y z
N ARG A 1 -22.86 33.84 21.42
CA ARG A 1 -23.00 33.87 19.93
C ARG A 1 -23.24 32.43 19.51
N GLU A 2 -24.09 32.18 18.50
CA GLU A 2 -24.64 30.85 18.11
C GLU A 2 -25.93 30.38 18.85
N ARG A 3 -26.80 31.29 19.30
CA ARG A 3 -28.12 30.89 19.87
C ARG A 3 -29.27 31.83 19.51
N GLU A 4 -29.22 32.42 18.31
CA GLU A 4 -30.16 33.50 17.92
C GLU A 4 -30.55 33.46 16.43
N ARG A 5 -30.72 32.26 15.86
CA ARG A 5 -31.18 32.08 14.47
C ARG A 5 -32.41 31.17 14.33
N GLU A 6 -33.20 31.02 15.41
CA GLU A 6 -34.42 30.19 15.44
C GLU A 6 -35.74 30.96 15.45
N ARG A 7 -35.76 32.29 15.27
CA ARG A 7 -37.03 33.03 15.22
C ARG A 7 -37.06 34.05 14.08
N MET A 8 -37.36 33.57 12.88
CA MET A 8 -38.12 34.37 11.92
C MET A 8 -38.88 33.44 10.97
N LEU A 9 -39.95 32.88 11.53
CA LEU A 9 -41.10 32.44 10.76
C LEU A 9 -41.61 33.63 9.94
N CYS A 10 -41.41 33.61 8.63
CA CYS A 10 -42.32 34.28 7.71
C CYS A 10 -43.22 33.22 7.10
N PHE A 11 -44.41 33.11 7.69
CA PHE A 11 -45.61 32.58 7.08
C PHE A 11 -45.72 33.05 5.62
N LEU A 12 -45.66 32.11 4.68
CA LEU A 12 -46.14 32.31 3.31
C LEU A 12 -47.19 31.23 3.01
N PRO A 13 -48.32 31.60 2.41
CA PRO A 13 -49.46 30.70 2.24
C PRO A 13 -49.14 29.68 1.15
N LEU A 14 -49.13 28.39 1.49
CA LEU A 14 -48.98 27.32 0.50
C LEU A 14 -50.24 27.22 -0.38
N PRO A 15 -50.14 27.38 -1.72
CA PRO A 15 -51.24 27.06 -2.62
C PRO A 15 -51.46 25.54 -2.69
N ARG A 16 -52.70 25.12 -2.48
CA ARG A 16 -53.22 23.74 -2.42
C ARG A 16 -53.16 22.95 -3.77
N ARG A 17 -52.23 23.25 -4.67
CA ARG A 17 -52.14 22.65 -6.01
C ARG A 17 -50.69 22.41 -6.43
N ALA A 18 -49.96 21.60 -5.69
CA ALA A 18 -48.64 21.11 -6.12
C ALA A 18 -48.27 19.74 -5.53
N TRP A 19 -49.26 18.93 -5.13
CA TRP A 19 -49.02 17.60 -4.58
C TRP A 19 -48.35 16.60 -5.56
N PRO A 20 -48.51 16.64 -6.90
CA PRO A 20 -47.93 15.58 -7.73
C PRO A 20 -46.41 15.71 -7.94
N ALA A 21 -45.81 16.88 -7.66
CA ALA A 21 -44.37 17.09 -7.87
C ALA A 21 -43.50 16.64 -6.68
N VAL A 22 -44.05 16.64 -5.46
CA VAL A 22 -43.30 16.24 -4.25
C VAL A 22 -43.12 14.71 -4.19
N LEU A 23 -44.07 13.93 -4.72
CA LEU A 23 -43.96 12.48 -4.83
C LEU A 23 -42.91 12.03 -5.86
N LEU A 24 -42.66 12.82 -6.90
CA LEU A 24 -41.65 12.48 -7.91
C LEU A 24 -40.22 12.68 -7.40
N ALA A 25 -40.00 13.67 -6.51
CA ALA A 25 -38.69 13.93 -5.92
C ALA A 25 -38.25 12.84 -4.91
N LEU A 26 -39.20 12.16 -4.26
CA LEU A 26 -38.88 11.04 -3.35
C LEU A 26 -38.55 9.72 -4.06
N LEU A 27 -38.94 9.54 -5.33
CA LEU A 27 -38.59 8.35 -6.12
C LEU A 27 -37.22 8.45 -6.80
N VAL A 28 -36.67 9.66 -6.99
CA VAL A 28 -35.36 9.86 -7.62
C VAL A 28 -34.19 9.82 -6.61
N GLY A 29 -34.47 9.84 -5.30
CA GLY A 29 -33.46 9.90 -4.25
C GLY A 29 -32.91 8.56 -3.73
N ALA A 30 -33.43 7.41 -4.19
CA ALA A 30 -33.15 6.11 -3.56
C ALA A 30 -32.06 5.26 -4.24
N ALA A 31 -31.23 5.83 -5.13
CA ALA A 31 -30.27 5.04 -5.91
C ALA A 31 -28.84 5.60 -5.86
N TRP A 32 -28.32 5.84 -4.66
CA TRP A 32 -26.86 5.94 -4.46
C TRP A 32 -26.52 5.12 -3.22
N ALA A 33 -26.80 3.81 -3.27
CA ALA A 33 -26.09 2.86 -2.43
C ALA A 33 -24.66 2.81 -3.00
N GLY A 34 -23.70 3.38 -2.26
CA GLY A 34 -22.29 3.14 -2.54
C GLY A 34 -22.07 1.64 -2.64
N ALA A 35 -21.40 1.19 -3.69
CA ALA A 35 -20.87 -0.15 -3.73
C ALA A 35 -19.77 -0.21 -2.66
N ASP A 36 -20.12 -0.60 -1.43
CA ASP A 36 -19.14 -1.05 -0.46
C ASP A 36 -18.44 -2.26 -1.08
N ASP A 37 -17.18 -2.05 -1.45
CA ASP A 37 -16.29 -3.09 -1.97
C ASP A 37 -16.12 -4.14 -0.87
N LEU A 38 -16.84 -5.25 -1.00
CA LEU A 38 -16.92 -6.26 0.04
C LEU A 38 -15.57 -7.02 0.07
N PRO A 39 -14.85 -7.05 1.20
CA PRO A 39 -13.53 -7.65 1.25
C PRO A 39 -13.61 -9.13 0.88
N SER A 40 -12.60 -9.60 0.15
CA SER A 40 -12.48 -11.01 -0.25
C SER A 40 -12.26 -11.92 0.97
N ALA A 41 -12.50 -13.23 0.84
CA ALA A 41 -12.27 -14.18 1.93
C ALA A 41 -10.84 -14.12 2.53
N PRO A 42 -9.75 -14.08 1.73
CA PRO A 42 -8.40 -13.90 2.26
C PRO A 42 -8.21 -12.55 2.97
N GLU A 43 -8.75 -11.45 2.44
CA GLU A 43 -8.69 -10.14 3.10
C GLU A 43 -9.36 -10.13 4.48
N ARG A 44 -10.56 -10.72 4.59
CA ARG A 44 -11.24 -10.85 5.90
C ARG A 44 -10.36 -11.59 6.91
N THR A 45 -9.74 -12.68 6.47
CA THR A 45 -8.83 -13.49 7.30
C THR A 45 -7.63 -12.67 7.77
N VAL A 46 -7.00 -11.91 6.87
CA VAL A 46 -5.88 -11.01 7.20
C VAL A 46 -6.30 -9.97 8.25
N HIS A 47 -7.41 -9.27 8.01
CA HIS A 47 -7.87 -8.21 8.89
C HIS A 47 -8.30 -8.75 10.27
N GLU A 48 -8.89 -9.94 10.33
CA GLU A 48 -9.21 -10.62 11.59
C GLU A 48 -7.94 -10.97 12.37
N VAL A 49 -6.92 -11.51 11.70
CA VAL A 49 -5.64 -11.86 12.32
C VAL A 49 -4.92 -10.62 12.84
N LEU A 50 -4.85 -9.54 12.05
CA LEU A 50 -4.25 -8.27 12.51
C LEU A 50 -4.98 -7.72 13.75
N ARG A 51 -6.31 -7.72 13.72
CA ARG A 51 -7.13 -7.26 14.84
C ARG A 51 -6.90 -8.10 16.09
N ALA A 52 -6.82 -9.42 15.96
CA ALA A 52 -6.56 -10.34 17.07
C ALA A 52 -5.19 -10.09 17.72
N HIS A 53 -4.21 -9.58 16.95
CA HIS A 53 -2.90 -9.19 17.45
C HIS A 53 -2.81 -7.72 17.90
N GLY A 54 -3.93 -7.00 18.03
CA GLY A 54 -3.94 -5.61 18.50
C GLY A 54 -3.36 -4.62 17.48
N LEU A 55 -3.35 -4.98 16.21
CA LEU A 55 -2.88 -4.14 15.11
C LEU A 55 -4.06 -3.60 14.28
N PRO A 56 -3.94 -2.39 13.71
CA PRO A 56 -4.99 -1.83 12.88
C PRO A 56 -5.13 -2.61 11.56
N ILE A 57 -6.37 -2.76 11.09
CA ILE A 57 -6.70 -3.63 9.96
C ILE A 57 -6.16 -3.11 8.62
N GLY A 58 -5.92 -1.80 8.50
CA GLY A 58 -5.41 -1.14 7.30
C GLY A 58 -3.89 -1.13 7.16
N LEU A 59 -3.16 -1.92 7.95
CA LEU A 59 -1.72 -2.13 7.74
C LEU A 59 -1.39 -2.85 6.44
N LEU A 60 -2.30 -3.70 5.97
CA LEU A 60 -2.22 -4.32 4.66
C LEU A 60 -3.34 -3.75 3.78
N PRO A 61 -3.05 -3.41 2.52
CA PRO A 61 -4.04 -2.83 1.62
C PRO A 61 -5.09 -3.88 1.22
N ARG A 62 -6.15 -3.41 0.56
CA ARG A 62 -7.06 -4.31 -0.17
C ARG A 62 -6.31 -4.98 -1.35
N GLY A 63 -6.83 -6.10 -1.83
CA GLY A 63 -6.25 -6.90 -2.91
C GLY A 63 -5.37 -8.05 -2.45
N VAL A 64 -5.50 -8.52 -1.20
CA VAL A 64 -4.79 -9.72 -0.74
C VAL A 64 -5.45 -10.96 -1.33
N THR A 65 -4.74 -11.66 -2.21
CA THR A 65 -5.22 -12.86 -2.90
C THR A 65 -5.06 -14.14 -2.08
N GLU A 66 -4.02 -14.19 -1.24
CA GLU A 66 -3.71 -15.34 -0.41
C GLU A 66 -3.05 -14.88 0.89
N PHE A 67 -3.42 -15.51 2.00
CA PHE A 67 -2.83 -15.25 3.30
C PHE A 67 -2.56 -16.56 4.03
N ARG A 68 -1.37 -16.69 4.60
CA ARG A 68 -0.94 -17.84 5.40
C ARG A 68 -0.28 -17.34 6.67
N ILE A 69 -0.49 -18.05 7.76
CA ILE A 69 0.15 -17.79 9.05
C ILE A 69 0.47 -19.12 9.74
N ASP A 70 1.64 -19.23 10.36
CA ASP A 70 2.04 -20.39 11.15
C ASP A 70 1.73 -20.22 12.65
N GLY A 71 1.98 -21.27 13.43
CA GLY A 71 1.74 -21.26 14.88
C GLY A 71 2.68 -20.34 15.66
N GLU A 72 3.80 -19.92 15.06
CA GLU A 72 4.75 -18.98 15.64
C GLU A 72 4.47 -17.52 15.25
N GLY A 73 3.41 -17.28 14.46
CA GLY A 73 2.98 -15.96 14.03
C GLY A 73 3.68 -15.45 12.76
N ARG A 74 4.51 -16.24 12.08
CA ARG A 74 5.05 -15.85 10.78
C ARG A 74 3.95 -15.92 9.73
N PHE A 75 3.77 -14.83 9.00
CA PHE A 75 2.78 -14.74 7.96
C PHE A 75 3.39 -14.45 6.60
N GLU A 76 2.64 -14.85 5.57
CA GLU A 76 2.90 -14.55 4.16
C GLU A 76 1.58 -14.07 3.54
N ALA A 77 1.58 -12.86 3.01
CA ALA A 77 0.45 -12.21 2.35
C ALA A 77 0.82 -11.93 0.89
N ARG A 78 0.02 -12.48 -0.04
CA ARG A 78 0.25 -12.35 -1.48
C ARG A 78 -0.76 -11.41 -2.11
N LEU A 79 -0.27 -10.37 -2.78
CA LEU A 79 -1.07 -9.41 -3.52
C LEU A 79 -1.10 -9.79 -5.01
N GLU A 80 -2.08 -9.25 -5.75
CA GLU A 80 -2.15 -9.45 -7.21
C GLU A 80 -0.90 -8.93 -7.94
N GLY A 81 -0.26 -7.89 -7.40
CA GLY A 81 0.98 -7.32 -7.89
C GLY A 81 1.58 -6.32 -6.91
N ALA A 82 2.78 -5.82 -7.23
CA ALA A 82 3.38 -4.72 -6.46
C ALA A 82 2.57 -3.44 -6.68
N CYS A 83 2.36 -2.68 -5.61
CA CYS A 83 1.48 -1.53 -5.63
C CYS A 83 1.88 -0.49 -4.57
N ASN A 84 1.45 0.75 -4.80
CA ASN A 84 1.66 1.85 -3.88
C ASN A 84 0.34 2.22 -3.20
N ALA A 85 0.38 2.34 -1.88
CA ALA A 85 -0.70 2.91 -1.10
C ALA A 85 -0.27 4.28 -0.57
N ARG A 86 -1.19 5.24 -0.63
CA ARG A 86 -0.94 6.60 -0.15
C ARG A 86 -1.62 6.84 1.19
N PHE A 87 -0.82 7.07 2.21
CA PHE A 87 -1.25 7.56 3.52
C PHE A 87 -0.85 9.04 3.64
N GLU A 88 -0.23 9.44 4.75
CA GLU A 88 0.49 10.72 4.83
C GLU A 88 1.69 10.76 3.87
N ASN A 89 2.35 9.60 3.68
CA ASN A 89 3.41 9.38 2.71
C ASN A 89 3.10 8.14 1.86
N GLU A 90 3.86 7.93 0.78
CA GLU A 90 3.74 6.73 -0.04
C GLU A 90 4.38 5.52 0.67
N VAL A 91 3.68 4.39 0.62
CA VAL A 91 4.14 3.09 1.08
C VAL A 91 4.00 2.10 -0.08
N HIS A 92 5.12 1.50 -0.46
CA HIS A 92 5.21 0.47 -1.48
C HIS A 92 5.05 -0.91 -0.85
N TYR A 93 4.20 -1.73 -1.46
CA TYR A 93 4.00 -3.12 -1.14
C TYR A 93 4.46 -3.96 -2.33
N ASP A 94 5.36 -4.90 -2.08
CA ASP A 94 5.72 -5.92 -3.05
C ASP A 94 4.57 -6.92 -3.21
N ALA A 95 4.57 -7.70 -4.29
CA ALA A 95 3.56 -8.74 -4.51
C ALA A 95 3.55 -9.82 -3.42
N ASN A 96 4.66 -9.99 -2.69
CA ASN A 96 4.74 -10.89 -1.55
C ASN A 96 5.25 -10.15 -0.31
N VAL A 97 4.43 -10.12 0.74
CA VAL A 97 4.72 -9.46 2.00
C VAL A 97 4.82 -10.50 3.09
N THR A 98 5.92 -10.49 3.83
CA THR A 98 6.15 -11.44 4.94
C THR A 98 6.49 -10.71 6.22
N GLY A 99 6.18 -11.32 7.35
CA GLY A 99 6.58 -10.79 8.66
C GLY A 99 6.26 -11.77 9.78
N THR A 100 6.58 -11.38 11.01
CA THR A 100 6.24 -12.13 12.23
C THR A 100 5.33 -11.28 13.10
N LEU A 101 4.12 -11.77 13.33
CA LEU A 101 3.11 -11.14 14.18
C LEU A 101 3.36 -11.44 15.65
N SER A 102 3.21 -10.40 16.45
CA SER A 102 3.18 -10.43 17.90
C SER A 102 2.16 -9.40 18.38
N TYR A 103 1.77 -9.45 19.65
CA TYR A 103 0.77 -8.50 20.15
C TYR A 103 1.28 -7.06 20.06
N GLY A 104 0.57 -6.21 19.31
CA GLY A 104 0.90 -4.82 19.06
C GLY A 104 2.08 -4.59 18.11
N GLN A 105 2.67 -5.63 17.51
CA GLN A 105 3.86 -5.47 16.69
C GLN A 105 4.00 -6.51 15.57
N ILE A 106 4.48 -6.06 14.41
CA ILE A 106 5.00 -6.89 13.32
C ILE A 106 6.51 -6.73 13.27
N GLY A 107 7.26 -7.83 13.43
CA GLY A 107 8.70 -7.87 13.29
C GLY A 107 9.13 -8.54 11.97
N ALA A 108 10.42 -8.40 11.63
CA ALA A 108 11.04 -9.05 10.48
C ALA A 108 10.26 -8.86 9.17
N VAL A 109 9.74 -7.65 8.96
CA VAL A 109 8.94 -7.30 7.79
C VAL A 109 9.81 -7.33 6.54
N SER A 110 9.26 -7.90 5.46
CA SER A 110 9.82 -7.86 4.12
C SER A 110 8.71 -7.57 3.10
N GLY A 111 9.09 -6.92 1.99
CA GLY A 111 8.15 -6.52 0.95
C GLY A 111 7.38 -5.23 1.24
N ILE A 112 7.77 -4.44 2.23
CA ILE A 112 7.20 -3.12 2.51
C ILE A 112 8.31 -2.08 2.53
N SER A 113 8.12 -0.99 1.77
CA SER A 113 9.03 0.16 1.78
C SER A 113 8.26 1.46 1.96
N ALA A 114 8.74 2.35 2.83
CA ALA A 114 8.14 3.66 3.05
C ALA A 114 8.98 4.75 2.38
N GLN A 115 8.32 5.72 1.75
CA GLN A 115 8.99 6.86 1.15
C GLN A 115 9.32 7.93 2.20
N GLU A 116 10.53 8.49 2.13
CA GLU A 116 10.99 9.62 2.93
C GLU A 116 11.92 10.50 2.09
N LEU A 117 11.64 11.81 2.02
CA LEU A 117 12.39 12.77 1.19
C LEU A 117 12.75 12.23 -0.22
N PHE A 118 11.78 11.61 -0.89
CA PHE A 118 11.90 11.00 -2.23
C PHE A 118 12.71 9.70 -2.31
N LEU A 119 13.21 9.18 -1.18
CA LEU A 119 13.93 7.90 -1.11
C LEU A 119 13.05 6.81 -0.49
N TRP A 120 13.18 5.59 -0.97
CA TRP A 120 12.47 4.42 -0.45
C TRP A 120 13.30 3.72 0.60
N PHE A 121 12.73 3.55 1.80
CA PHE A 121 13.38 2.86 2.90
C PHE A 121 12.62 1.58 3.27
N PRO A 122 13.30 0.43 3.39
CA PRO A 122 12.66 -0.82 3.74
C PRO A 122 12.16 -0.78 5.19
N VAL A 123 10.92 -1.20 5.40
CA VAL A 123 10.32 -1.31 6.73
C VAL A 123 10.72 -2.66 7.33
N LYS A 124 11.36 -2.64 8.50
CA LYS A 124 11.82 -3.84 9.22
C LYS A 124 10.84 -4.30 10.30
N GLY A 125 10.03 -3.37 10.81
CA GLY A 125 9.03 -3.65 11.81
C GLY A 125 8.00 -2.54 11.94
N ILE A 126 6.86 -2.88 12.51
CA ILE A 126 5.73 -1.98 12.73
C ILE A 126 5.24 -2.21 14.14
N ARG A 127 5.08 -1.18 14.97
CA ARG A 127 4.63 -1.33 16.36
C ARG A 127 3.63 -0.25 16.77
N VAL A 128 2.71 -0.64 17.64
CA VAL A 128 1.70 0.23 18.26
C VAL A 128 1.97 0.25 19.77
N ASP A 129 1.84 1.41 20.39
CA ASP A 129 1.99 1.52 21.85
C ASP A 129 0.83 0.84 22.58
N VAL A 130 1.11 0.25 23.75
CA VAL A 130 0.10 -0.36 24.63
C VAL A 130 0.30 0.21 26.05
N PRO A 131 -0.63 1.01 26.60
CA PRO A 131 -1.90 1.46 26.00
C PRO A 131 -1.68 2.39 24.79
N SER A 132 -2.63 2.37 23.85
CA SER A 132 -2.51 3.12 22.59
C SER A 132 -2.36 4.62 22.85
N SER A 133 -1.28 5.19 22.32
CA SER A 133 -1.00 6.63 22.28
C SER A 133 -1.71 7.33 21.11
N GLY A 134 -2.39 6.58 20.24
CA GLY A 134 -2.90 7.08 18.96
C GLY A 134 -1.87 7.04 17.84
N LEU A 135 -0.65 6.53 18.09
CA LEU A 135 0.45 6.50 17.12
C LEU A 135 0.89 5.07 16.76
N ILE A 136 1.43 4.94 15.56
CA ILE A 136 2.06 3.73 15.04
C ILE A 136 3.44 4.05 14.48
N TYR A 137 4.39 3.16 14.73
CA TYR A 137 5.79 3.37 14.42
C TYR A 137 6.27 2.35 13.40
N PHE A 138 6.81 2.84 12.30
CA PHE A 138 7.43 2.02 11.25
C PHE A 138 8.95 2.13 11.42
N ASP A 139 9.59 1.01 11.71
CA ASP A 139 11.04 0.90 11.81
C ASP A 139 11.65 0.83 10.40
N VAL A 140 12.37 1.88 10.01
CA VAL A 140 13.10 1.93 8.74
C VAL A 140 14.62 1.73 8.92
N GLY A 141 15.01 1.12 10.04
CA GLY A 141 16.37 0.70 10.37
C GLY A 141 17.08 1.63 11.36
N VAL A 142 17.34 2.88 10.98
CA VAL A 142 18.07 3.84 11.84
C VAL A 142 17.12 4.69 12.68
N VAL A 143 15.90 4.89 12.20
CA VAL A 143 14.89 5.77 12.78
C VAL A 143 13.50 5.14 12.66
N TYR A 144 12.61 5.56 13.55
CA TYR A 144 11.20 5.22 13.48
C TYR A 144 10.42 6.35 12.81
N LYS A 145 9.66 6.01 11.77
CA LYS A 145 8.65 6.89 11.20
C LYS A 145 7.37 6.77 12.01
N GLN A 146 6.77 7.91 12.34
CA GLN A 146 5.55 7.98 13.14
C GLN A 146 4.38 8.28 12.23
N PHE A 147 3.27 7.60 12.45
CA PHE A 147 2.00 7.87 11.78
C PHE A 147 0.87 7.87 12.80
N SER A 148 -0.23 8.54 12.45
CA SER A 148 -1.47 8.44 13.23
C SER A 148 -2.13 7.08 13.00
N LEU A 149 -2.57 6.42 14.07
CA LEU A 149 -3.29 5.14 13.98
C LEU A 149 -4.56 5.24 13.13
N SER A 150 -5.22 6.40 13.15
CA SER A 150 -6.45 6.64 12.38
C SER A 150 -6.28 6.46 10.87
N LEU A 151 -5.06 6.62 10.35
CA LEU A 151 -4.75 6.40 8.93
C LEU A 151 -4.88 4.94 8.52
N PHE A 152 -4.84 4.01 9.48
CA PHE A 152 -4.86 2.56 9.25
C PHE A 152 -6.17 1.91 9.74
N GLU A 153 -7.17 2.69 10.16
CA GLU A 153 -8.48 2.16 10.54
C GLU A 153 -9.25 1.62 9.34
N THR A 154 -9.12 2.31 8.20
CA THR A 154 -9.69 1.88 6.92
C THR A 154 -8.56 1.40 6.02
N PRO A 155 -8.63 0.18 5.45
CA PRO A 155 -7.62 -0.28 4.51
C PRO A 155 -7.55 0.68 3.30
N PRO A 156 -6.36 1.10 2.88
CA PRO A 156 -6.21 1.95 1.69
C PRO A 156 -6.42 1.14 0.41
N GLU A 157 -6.76 1.85 -0.67
CA GLU A 157 -6.68 1.30 -2.02
C GLU A 157 -5.21 1.17 -2.43
N CYS A 158 -4.82 0.00 -2.93
CA CYS A 158 -3.51 -0.18 -3.53
C CYS A 158 -3.59 0.15 -5.01
N THR A 159 -2.88 1.19 -5.45
CA THR A 159 -2.78 1.48 -6.88
C THR A 159 -1.58 0.73 -7.43
N ALA A 160 -1.82 -0.21 -8.34
CA ALA A 160 -0.74 -0.92 -9.01
C ALA A 160 0.22 0.10 -9.64
N ASP A 161 1.52 -0.08 -9.40
CA ASP A 161 2.50 0.72 -10.10
C ASP A 161 2.42 0.33 -11.59
N PRO A 162 2.12 1.27 -12.50
CA PRO A 162 2.19 0.95 -13.91
C PRO A 162 3.62 0.48 -14.19
N PRO A 163 3.82 -0.70 -14.78
CA PRO A 163 5.16 -1.15 -15.11
C PRO A 163 5.80 -0.06 -15.97
N ALA A 164 7.09 0.21 -15.78
CA ALA A 164 7.82 1.29 -16.48
C ALA A 164 7.71 1.22 -18.03
N HIS A 165 7.19 0.12 -18.57
CA HIS A 165 6.90 -0.11 -19.99
C HIS A 165 5.49 0.28 -20.45
N ALA A 166 4.55 0.60 -19.56
CA ALA A 166 3.15 0.92 -19.90
C ALA A 166 2.97 2.32 -20.53
N HIS A 167 4.00 3.17 -20.52
CA HIS A 167 3.96 4.47 -21.19
C HIS A 167 4.27 4.43 -22.70
N LEU A 168 4.61 3.27 -23.28
CA LEU A 168 4.95 3.14 -24.72
C LEU A 168 3.83 2.51 -25.57
N GLY A 169 2.58 2.64 -25.14
CA GLY A 169 1.47 1.85 -25.67
C GLY A 169 0.26 2.59 -26.24
N ARG A 170 0.36 3.81 -26.80
CA ARG A 170 -0.72 4.35 -27.67
C ARG A 170 -0.29 5.48 -28.61
N ARG A 171 -0.11 5.10 -29.88
CA ARG A 171 -0.44 5.86 -31.12
C ARG A 171 0.57 6.89 -31.68
N GLY A 172 1.59 6.35 -32.36
CA GLY A 172 1.95 6.64 -33.76
C GLY A 172 2.27 8.08 -34.21
N ARG A 173 3.57 8.39 -34.30
CA ARG A 173 4.26 8.80 -35.55
C ARG A 173 5.77 9.00 -35.27
N ASP A 174 6.57 8.25 -36.03
CA ASP A 174 7.92 8.53 -36.51
C ASP A 174 8.91 9.30 -35.59
N PHE A 175 9.86 8.58 -35.00
CA PHE A 175 11.26 9.01 -34.95
C PHE A 175 12.14 7.81 -34.57
N SER A 176 12.84 7.24 -35.55
CA SER A 176 13.89 6.27 -35.29
C SER A 176 15.08 7.00 -34.66
N LEU A 177 15.27 6.89 -33.35
CA LEU A 177 16.57 7.10 -32.72
C LEU A 177 17.05 5.76 -32.17
N ALA A 178 17.95 5.13 -32.92
CA ALA A 178 18.70 3.98 -32.44
C ALA A 178 19.65 4.46 -31.33
N VAL A 179 19.32 4.14 -30.08
CA VAL A 179 20.28 4.23 -28.97
C VAL A 179 20.93 2.86 -28.82
N HIS A 180 22.14 2.75 -29.37
CA HIS A 180 23.03 1.63 -29.13
C HIS A 180 23.46 1.64 -27.65
N HIS A 181 22.88 0.77 -26.82
CA HIS A 181 23.44 0.45 -25.52
C HIS A 181 24.53 -0.62 -25.71
N GLN A 182 25.78 -0.19 -25.85
CA GLN A 182 26.92 -1.07 -25.68
C GLN A 182 27.13 -1.28 -24.18
N SER A 183 26.68 -2.42 -23.67
CA SER A 183 26.96 -2.86 -22.30
C SER A 183 28.37 -3.46 -22.26
N GLU A 184 29.34 -2.67 -21.80
CA GLU A 184 30.64 -3.22 -21.38
C GLU A 184 30.52 -3.73 -19.94
N SER A 185 30.36 -5.04 -19.84
CA SER A 185 30.47 -5.78 -18.59
C SER A 185 31.95 -5.86 -18.18
N GLY A 186 32.31 -5.10 -17.14
CA GLY A 186 33.61 -5.18 -16.50
C GLY A 186 33.85 -6.58 -15.94
N LYS A 187 34.79 -7.32 -16.54
CA LYS A 187 35.26 -8.63 -16.08
C LYS A 187 36.68 -8.49 -15.53
N LEU A 188 36.78 -8.09 -14.26
CA LEU A 188 38.05 -8.14 -13.51
C LEU A 188 38.46 -9.60 -13.33
N ARG A 189 39.41 -10.06 -14.16
CA ARG A 189 40.14 -11.31 -13.95
C ARG A 189 41.39 -11.01 -13.13
N HIS A 190 41.35 -11.37 -11.85
CA HIS A 190 42.57 -11.68 -11.11
C HIS A 190 42.98 -13.11 -11.45
N LYS A 191 44.10 -13.29 -12.17
CA LYS A 191 44.74 -14.60 -12.30
C LYS A 191 46.08 -14.56 -11.57
N ARG A 192 46.00 -15.19 -10.40
CA ARG A 192 47.07 -15.64 -9.50
C ARG A 192 48.16 -16.36 -10.30
N ASP A 193 49.40 -15.93 -10.08
CA ASP A 193 50.63 -16.58 -10.53
C ASP A 193 50.67 -18.02 -10.00
N GLN A 194 50.65 -19.01 -10.90
CA GLN A 194 51.16 -20.36 -10.61
C GLN A 194 51.32 -21.17 -11.90
N GLU A 195 52.56 -21.26 -12.36
CA GLU A 195 53.13 -22.35 -13.19
C GLU A 195 54.65 -22.08 -13.16
N ASP A 196 55.33 -22.42 -12.08
CA ASP A 196 55.90 -23.75 -11.82
C ASP A 196 56.49 -24.41 -13.07
N ALA A 197 57.80 -24.18 -13.18
CA ALA A 197 58.81 -25.14 -13.59
C ALA A 197 58.30 -26.53 -14.01
N GLN A 198 58.27 -26.80 -15.32
CA GLN A 198 58.79 -28.07 -15.81
C GLN A 198 59.13 -28.01 -17.30
N ARG A 199 60.43 -28.24 -17.55
CA ARG A 199 60.96 -29.04 -18.65
C ARG A 199 60.97 -28.43 -20.06
N THR A 200 62.16 -28.11 -20.56
CA THR A 200 62.94 -28.89 -21.57
C THR A 200 62.28 -28.78 -22.97
N ALA A 201 62.89 -28.33 -24.05
CA ALA A 201 64.23 -28.62 -24.55
C ALA A 201 64.45 -27.87 -25.90
N ILE A 202 65.71 -27.68 -26.30
CA ILE A 202 66.20 -27.66 -27.70
C ILE A 202 65.89 -26.40 -28.54
N LEU A 203 66.81 -25.42 -28.55
CA LEU A 203 67.87 -25.20 -29.55
C LEU A 203 68.66 -23.92 -29.21
#